data_AF-A0A0F8W9G2-F1
#
_entry.id   AF-A0A0F8W9G2-F1
#
_cell.length_a   1.000
_cell.length_b   1.000
_cell.length_c   1.000
_cell.angle_alpha   90.00
_cell.angle_beta   90.00
_cell.angle_gamma   90.00
#
_symmetry.space_group_name_H-M   'P 1'
#
loop_
_entity.id
_entity.type
_entity.pdbx_description
1 polymer ?
#
loop_
_entity_poly.entity_id
_entity_poly.type
_entity_poly.pdbx_seq_one_letter_code
_entity_poly.pdbx_strand_id
1 'polypeptide(L)'
;MDKQRILREAQKIAKKFSFWMVSGNIAHLYGYVYEIEEKKFELEIKFDENFPTNPPQFIYQKDIIELLENVQLDKLINWTQESDVVDIIDELKMKIQKVLHVPKTILEENIKLKEVSENSNGSFEIDNFITPDLSRYPPDSQYNEYLTPSDPNNNSFYDEQSVKPSPGEPQQSFENSSNTPTKPIQENFFEESSQMNVTLNTELSLIQREYTYDQISEKSAEINIYITITLTKTFIIGVDFTNYPKKPIFHFPQEVKKLLGDPQKSLNILRTWNPKKPLHIVDILHELEKNLYFFKEIELQFKEITGEYQYEAVSESLTALKVSILTYGFKDYKLNVDLKTYPNPPIINFTSELQQLINIPTTELASFKNWINKKSKVVEIIREISWLVDKNSRINFEIDLLKDHYKDMKYDPIYSTLCVNMKGKMKTEDLTFEFQIILPVEYPMKIPEIKVLNEFELETHEKIKKDLYNSFDDFFNDWTPFSYLIDLFNLISK
;
A
#
# COMPACT_ATOMS: atom_id res chain seq x y z
N MET A 1 -22.85 16.20 15.82
CA MET A 1 -21.43 15.79 15.71
C MET A 1 -21.23 15.15 14.35
N ASP A 2 -20.46 15.76 13.44
CA ASP A 2 -20.13 15.12 12.16
C ASP A 2 -18.99 14.11 12.33
N LYS A 3 -19.35 12.83 12.50
CA LYS A 3 -18.38 11.72 12.61
C LYS A 3 -17.52 11.56 11.36
N GLN A 4 -17.98 11.94 10.16
CA GLN A 4 -17.18 11.85 8.93
C GLN A 4 -16.14 12.97 8.85
N ARG A 5 -16.48 14.21 9.24
CA ARG A 5 -15.49 15.30 9.37
C ARG A 5 -14.45 14.96 10.44
N ILE A 6 -14.85 14.44 11.61
CA ILE A 6 -13.91 14.03 12.68
C ILE A 6 -12.94 12.96 12.17
N LEU A 7 -13.43 11.92 11.48
CA LEU A 7 -12.56 10.89 10.88
C LEU A 7 -11.54 11.48 9.89
N ARG A 8 -11.95 12.40 9.02
CA ARG A 8 -11.05 13.07 8.07
C ARG A 8 -10.01 13.93 8.76
N GLU A 9 -10.37 14.66 9.82
CA GLU A 9 -9.41 15.44 10.60
C GLU A 9 -8.44 14.54 11.37
N ALA A 10 -8.91 13.47 12.01
CA ALA A 10 -8.05 12.48 12.67
C ALA A 10 -7.02 11.88 11.69
N GLN A 11 -7.45 11.55 10.46
CA GLN A 11 -6.56 11.08 9.39
C GLN A 11 -5.52 12.14 8.96
N LYS A 12 -5.93 13.41 8.78
CA LYS A 12 -5.00 14.51 8.47
C LYS A 12 -3.95 14.73 9.56
N ILE A 13 -4.37 14.65 10.83
CA ILE A 13 -3.50 14.81 11.99
C ILE A 13 -2.50 13.66 12.05
N ALA A 14 -2.98 12.40 12.04
CA ALA A 14 -2.15 11.20 12.11
C ALA A 14 -1.12 11.11 10.97
N LYS A 15 -1.41 11.70 9.79
CA LYS A 15 -0.46 11.78 8.68
C LYS A 15 0.75 12.70 8.95
N LYS A 16 0.61 13.74 9.76
CA LYS A 16 1.67 14.73 10.06
C LYS A 16 2.27 14.62 11.47
N PHE A 17 1.54 14.01 12.40
CA PHE A 17 1.81 14.02 13.83
C PHE A 17 1.46 12.67 14.46
N SER A 18 2.21 12.25 15.47
CA SER A 18 1.96 11.00 16.20
C SER A 18 0.79 11.14 17.19
N PHE A 19 -0.44 11.04 16.67
CA PHE A 19 -1.68 11.03 17.45
C PHE A 19 -2.42 9.69 17.33
N TRP A 20 -3.09 9.32 18.42
CA TRP A 20 -3.93 8.13 18.53
C TRP A 20 -5.26 8.46 19.20
N MET A 21 -6.25 7.57 19.08
CA MET A 21 -7.55 7.70 19.74
C MET A 21 -7.45 7.24 21.20
N VAL A 22 -8.09 7.98 22.11
CA VAL A 22 -8.17 7.61 23.53
C VAL A 22 -9.41 6.74 23.75
N SER A 23 -9.23 5.56 24.35
CA SER A 23 -10.30 4.59 24.63
C SER A 23 -11.20 4.28 23.41
N GLY A 24 -10.60 4.18 22.22
CA GLY A 24 -11.31 3.91 20.96
C GLY A 24 -12.21 5.05 20.45
N ASN A 25 -12.34 6.16 21.18
CA ASN A 25 -13.22 7.26 20.80
C ASN A 25 -12.54 8.22 19.83
N ILE A 26 -12.96 8.23 18.56
CA ILE A 26 -12.41 9.12 17.53
C ILE A 26 -12.66 10.62 17.81
N ALA A 27 -13.64 10.95 18.67
CA ALA A 27 -13.85 12.32 19.14
C ALA A 27 -12.87 12.73 20.27
N HIS A 28 -11.92 11.87 20.65
CA HIS A 28 -10.89 12.16 21.65
C HIS A 28 -9.53 11.63 21.17
N LEU A 29 -8.68 12.53 20.68
CA LEU A 29 -7.32 12.22 20.24
C LEU A 29 -6.31 12.68 21.29
N TYR A 30 -5.17 12.01 21.37
CA TYR A 30 -4.01 12.41 22.17
C TYR A 30 -2.75 12.09 21.38
N GLY A 31 -1.70 12.92 21.48
CA GLY A 31 -0.47 12.70 20.73
C GLY A 31 0.62 13.74 20.93
N TYR A 32 1.68 13.61 20.14
CA TYR A 32 2.85 14.50 20.17
C TYR A 32 2.80 15.53 19.04
N VAL A 33 2.88 16.81 19.40
CA VAL A 33 2.96 17.96 18.47
C VAL A 33 4.38 18.13 17.94
N TYR A 34 5.35 17.92 18.82
CA TYR A 34 6.77 18.03 18.53
C TYR A 34 7.58 17.14 19.48
N GLU A 35 8.74 16.68 19.03
CA GLU A 35 9.64 15.79 19.76
C GLU A 35 11.09 16.25 19.54
N ILE A 36 11.86 16.20 20.63
CA ILE A 36 13.32 16.35 20.68
C ILE A 36 13.88 15.19 21.51
N GLU A 37 15.17 14.88 21.39
CA GLU A 37 15.78 13.65 21.92
C GLU A 37 15.53 13.38 23.43
N GLU A 38 15.33 14.43 24.23
CA GLU A 38 15.06 14.34 25.68
C GLU A 38 13.59 14.68 26.07
N LYS A 39 12.73 15.10 25.14
CA LYS A 39 11.40 15.65 25.50
C LYS A 39 10.34 15.60 24.39
N LYS A 40 9.10 15.27 24.77
CA LYS A 40 7.93 15.25 23.88
C LYS A 40 6.91 16.32 24.31
N PHE A 41 6.27 16.97 23.33
CA PHE A 41 5.28 18.01 23.56
C PHE A 41 3.88 17.45 23.29
N GLU A 42 3.25 16.97 24.36
CA GLU A 42 1.97 16.25 24.35
C GLU A 42 0.76 17.19 24.28
N LEU A 43 -0.23 16.79 23.48
CA LEU A 43 -1.49 17.51 23.27
C LEU A 43 -2.66 16.54 23.19
N GLU A 44 -3.76 16.93 23.82
CA GLU A 44 -5.03 16.22 23.80
C GLU A 44 -6.08 17.07 23.08
N ILE A 45 -6.92 16.45 22.25
CA ILE A 45 -7.90 17.11 21.37
C ILE A 45 -9.26 16.42 21.54
N LYS A 46 -10.28 17.18 21.94
CA LYS A 46 -11.66 16.69 22.09
C LYS A 46 -12.61 17.41 21.14
N PHE A 47 -13.32 16.64 20.33
CA PHE A 47 -14.34 17.14 19.42
C PHE A 47 -15.69 17.18 20.14
N ASP A 48 -16.36 18.33 20.13
CA ASP A 48 -17.66 18.48 20.81
C ASP A 48 -18.83 17.95 19.96
N GLU A 49 -20.05 17.97 20.52
CA GLU A 49 -21.23 17.50 19.81
C GLU A 49 -21.65 18.41 18.64
N ASN A 50 -21.14 19.64 18.54
CA ASN A 50 -21.52 20.64 17.53
C ASN A 50 -20.52 20.76 16.38
N PHE A 51 -19.34 20.17 16.52
CA PHE A 51 -18.27 20.12 15.52
C PHE A 51 -18.80 19.65 14.14
N PRO A 52 -18.45 20.35 13.04
CA PRO A 52 -17.41 21.40 12.91
C PRO A 52 -17.85 22.84 13.24
N THR A 53 -19.05 23.07 13.75
CA THR A 53 -19.55 24.44 14.04
C THR A 53 -18.74 25.12 15.14
N ASN A 54 -18.40 24.37 16.18
CA ASN A 54 -17.44 24.78 17.20
C ASN A 54 -16.05 24.22 16.87
N PRO A 55 -14.95 24.90 17.26
CA PRO A 55 -13.62 24.31 17.24
C PRO A 55 -13.51 23.14 18.24
N PRO A 56 -12.61 22.18 18.02
CA PRO A 56 -12.30 21.17 19.02
C PRO A 56 -11.59 21.81 20.22
N GLN A 57 -11.83 21.26 21.41
CA GLN A 57 -11.16 21.64 22.64
C GLN A 57 -9.73 21.07 22.65
N PHE A 58 -8.75 21.96 22.69
CA PHE A 58 -7.35 21.62 22.91
C PHE A 58 -7.01 21.64 24.41
N ILE A 59 -6.38 20.56 24.88
CA ILE A 59 -5.92 20.37 26.26
C ILE A 59 -4.40 20.20 26.19
N TYR A 60 -3.69 21.25 26.61
CA TYR A 60 -2.23 21.34 26.60
C TYR A 60 -1.65 20.63 27.82
N GLN A 61 -0.67 19.75 27.63
CA GLN A 61 0.05 19.18 28.77
C GLN A 61 1.02 20.20 29.38
N LYS A 62 1.43 19.92 30.63
CA LYS A 62 2.28 20.78 31.48
C LYS A 62 3.48 21.37 30.73
N ASP A 63 4.13 20.58 29.88
CA ASP A 63 5.32 20.97 29.13
C ASP A 63 5.08 21.98 27.99
N ILE A 64 3.88 22.03 27.41
CA ILE A 64 3.50 23.08 26.46
C ILE A 64 3.16 24.37 27.22
N ILE A 65 2.47 24.25 28.36
CA ILE A 65 2.10 25.38 29.22
C ILE A 65 3.36 26.06 29.79
N GLU A 66 4.33 25.29 30.29
CA GLU A 66 5.60 25.82 30.82
C GLU A 66 6.53 26.41 29.74
N LEU A 67 6.39 26.01 28.46
CA LEU A 67 7.18 26.56 27.37
C LEU A 67 6.60 27.85 26.77
N LEU A 68 5.26 27.96 26.72
CA LEU A 68 4.56 29.04 26.00
C LEU A 68 3.87 30.07 26.91
N GLU A 69 3.72 29.77 28.21
CA GLU A 69 2.97 30.51 29.25
C GLU A 69 1.47 30.74 28.98
N ASN A 70 1.11 31.22 27.78
CA ASN A 70 -0.26 31.49 27.35
C ASN A 70 -0.46 31.05 25.89
N VAL A 71 -1.12 29.92 25.68
CA VAL A 71 -1.28 29.31 24.35
C VAL A 71 -2.45 29.93 23.58
N GLN A 72 -2.20 31.09 22.98
CA GLN A 72 -3.09 31.67 21.96
C GLN A 72 -2.71 31.15 20.57
N LEU A 73 -3.70 30.59 19.86
CA LEU A 73 -3.55 30.09 18.50
C LEU A 73 -4.51 30.83 17.55
N ASP A 74 -3.96 31.48 16.54
CA ASP A 74 -4.68 32.43 15.69
C ASP A 74 -5.71 31.70 14.80
N LYS A 75 -5.39 30.49 14.35
CA LYS A 75 -6.31 29.59 13.62
C LYS A 75 -7.42 28.99 14.50
N LEU A 76 -7.19 28.89 15.82
CA LEU A 76 -8.21 28.45 16.78
C LEU A 76 -9.19 29.59 17.12
N ILE A 77 -8.68 30.82 17.23
CA ILE A 77 -9.47 32.03 17.49
C ILE A 77 -10.37 32.36 16.28
N ASN A 78 -9.87 32.19 15.06
CA ASN A 78 -10.58 32.50 13.82
C ASN A 78 -11.26 31.26 13.19
N TRP A 79 -11.69 30.29 14.00
CA TRP A 79 -12.27 29.02 13.52
C TRP A 79 -13.54 29.21 12.68
N THR A 80 -13.64 28.43 11.60
CA THR A 80 -14.82 28.29 10.75
C THR A 80 -15.13 26.82 10.48
N GLN A 81 -16.34 26.50 10.01
CA GLN A 81 -16.70 25.12 9.62
C GLN A 81 -15.83 24.54 8.49
N GLU A 82 -15.16 25.39 7.71
CA GLU A 82 -14.22 25.01 6.65
C GLU A 82 -12.77 24.86 7.16
N SER A 83 -12.48 25.27 8.40
CA SER A 83 -11.14 25.22 8.98
C SER A 83 -10.71 23.81 9.31
N ASP A 84 -9.44 23.49 9.06
CA ASP A 84 -8.83 22.20 9.36
C ASP A 84 -8.16 22.20 10.74
N VAL A 85 -8.24 21.09 11.46
CA VAL A 85 -7.68 20.97 12.83
C VAL A 85 -6.18 20.79 12.79
N VAL A 86 -5.67 20.06 11.79
CA VAL A 86 -4.22 19.86 11.57
C VAL A 86 -3.48 21.19 11.41
N ASP A 87 -4.16 22.20 10.86
CA ASP A 87 -3.63 23.53 10.60
C ASP A 87 -3.31 24.30 11.90
N ILE A 88 -4.10 24.06 12.96
CA ILE A 88 -3.90 24.60 14.31
C ILE A 88 -2.69 23.92 14.99
N ILE A 89 -2.52 22.61 14.77
CA ILE A 89 -1.39 21.84 15.33
C ILE A 89 -0.07 22.25 14.65
N ASP A 90 -0.08 22.52 13.35
CA ASP A 90 1.08 23.12 12.65
C ASP A 90 1.44 24.51 13.23
N GLU A 91 0.45 25.33 13.57
CA GLU A 91 0.70 26.63 14.21
C GLU A 91 1.33 26.47 15.61
N LEU A 92 0.81 25.55 16.42
CA LEU A 92 1.34 25.22 17.74
C LEU A 92 2.77 24.66 17.67
N LYS A 93 3.05 23.75 16.73
CA LYS A 93 4.39 23.24 16.43
C LYS A 93 5.34 24.38 16.06
N MET A 94 4.92 25.30 15.21
CA MET A 94 5.72 26.47 14.84
C MET A 94 5.98 27.42 16.03
N LYS A 95 5.04 27.56 16.98
CA LYS A 95 5.25 28.35 18.21
C LYS A 95 6.22 27.64 19.18
N ILE A 96 6.07 26.33 19.41
CA ILE A 96 7.00 25.48 20.18
C ILE A 96 8.42 25.56 19.59
N GLN A 97 8.55 25.35 18.27
CA GLN A 97 9.85 25.41 17.58
C GLN A 97 10.51 26.79 17.71
N LYS A 98 9.76 27.89 17.54
CA LYS A 98 10.29 29.25 17.69
C LYS A 98 10.90 29.50 19.07
N VAL A 99 10.27 29.04 20.15
CA VAL A 99 10.81 29.22 21.51
C VAL A 99 12.04 28.34 21.76
N LEU A 100 12.02 27.09 21.28
CA LEU A 100 13.16 26.16 21.43
C LEU A 100 14.38 26.55 20.59
N HIS A 101 14.20 27.24 19.45
CA HIS A 101 15.26 27.64 18.54
C HIS A 101 15.74 29.09 18.73
N VAL A 102 15.40 29.77 19.83
CA VAL A 102 15.95 31.10 20.15
C VAL A 102 17.46 30.99 20.40
N PRO A 103 18.33 31.64 19.59
CA PRO A 103 19.76 31.67 19.87
C PRO A 103 20.01 32.41 21.19
N LYS A 104 20.77 31.80 22.10
CA LYS A 104 20.85 32.21 23.51
C LYS A 104 21.77 33.42 23.75
N THR A 105 21.46 34.56 23.12
CA THR A 105 22.25 35.80 23.21
C THR A 105 21.40 37.09 23.15
N ILE A 106 21.20 37.67 24.34
CA ILE A 106 21.08 39.12 24.63
C ILE A 106 19.74 39.80 24.30
N LEU A 107 19.43 40.82 25.13
CA LEU A 107 18.24 41.67 25.13
C LEU A 107 18.15 42.61 23.91
N GLU A 108 16.92 43.09 23.67
CA GLU A 108 16.55 44.45 23.25
C GLU A 108 17.48 45.19 22.26
N GLU A 109 17.06 45.34 21.01
CA GLU A 109 16.62 46.67 20.50
C GLU A 109 15.95 46.63 19.11
N ASN A 110 14.84 47.36 19.00
CA ASN A 110 14.35 48.12 17.84
C ASN A 110 14.40 47.55 16.39
N ILE A 111 13.24 47.01 15.98
CA ILE A 111 12.47 47.42 14.77
C ILE A 111 13.24 47.51 13.42
N LYS A 112 13.00 46.51 12.54
CA LYS A 112 12.34 46.76 11.24
C LYS A 112 11.81 45.50 10.55
N LEU A 113 10.51 45.51 10.26
CA LEU A 113 9.89 44.64 9.25
C LEU A 113 10.50 44.94 7.86
N LYS A 114 10.71 43.88 7.07
CA LYS A 114 10.84 44.00 5.62
C LYS A 114 10.39 42.72 4.93
N GLU A 115 9.24 42.78 4.28
CA GLU A 115 8.71 41.72 3.43
C GLU A 115 9.59 41.56 2.18
N VAL A 116 10.05 40.34 1.87
CA VAL A 116 10.66 40.00 0.58
C VAL A 116 10.29 38.57 0.20
N SER A 117 9.37 38.47 -0.77
CA SER A 117 9.09 37.36 -1.70
C SER A 117 9.21 35.89 -1.22
N GLU A 118 8.09 35.18 -1.34
CA GLU A 118 8.08 33.76 -1.70
C GLU A 118 8.91 33.52 -2.98
N ASN A 119 9.78 32.50 -3.00
CA ASN A 119 10.11 31.68 -4.17
C ASN A 119 11.19 30.63 -3.84
N SER A 120 10.77 29.42 -3.47
CA SER A 120 11.66 28.25 -3.49
C SER A 120 10.84 26.96 -3.65
N ASN A 121 10.39 26.69 -4.88
CA ASN A 121 9.71 25.43 -5.23
C ASN A 121 10.69 24.25 -5.22
N GLY A 122 11.02 23.76 -4.02
CA GLY A 122 11.59 22.42 -3.82
C GLY A 122 10.46 21.42 -3.66
N SER A 123 10.14 20.67 -4.72
CA SER A 123 9.09 19.66 -4.71
C SER A 123 9.54 18.42 -3.93
N PHE A 124 9.30 18.40 -2.63
CA PHE A 124 9.23 17.15 -1.88
C PHE A 124 7.96 16.41 -2.30
N GLU A 125 8.11 15.18 -2.79
CA GLU A 125 6.97 14.31 -3.05
C GLU A 125 6.29 14.00 -1.71
N ILE A 126 5.00 14.32 -1.61
CA ILE A 126 4.26 14.21 -0.34
C ILE A 126 3.76 12.78 -0.22
N ASP A 127 4.49 11.96 0.54
CA ASP A 127 4.09 10.58 0.85
C ASP A 127 2.65 10.54 1.39
N ASN A 128 1.78 9.88 0.63
CA ASN A 128 0.40 9.65 1.00
C ASN A 128 0.31 8.24 1.59
N PHE A 129 0.06 8.13 2.89
CA PHE A 129 -0.38 6.87 3.49
C PHE A 129 -1.84 6.64 3.10
N ILE A 130 -2.07 5.58 2.32
CA ILE A 130 -3.41 5.07 2.02
C ILE A 130 -3.68 3.97 3.04
N THR A 131 -4.73 4.14 3.85
CA THR A 131 -5.22 3.06 4.72
C THR A 131 -6.01 2.05 3.87
N PRO A 132 -5.80 0.74 4.01
CA PRO A 132 -6.53 -0.27 3.24
C PRO A 132 -8.05 -0.11 3.31
N ASP A 133 -8.73 -0.28 2.17
CA ASP A 133 -10.19 -0.25 2.09
C ASP A 133 -10.75 -1.56 2.65
N LEU A 134 -11.26 -1.50 3.88
CA LEU A 134 -11.78 -2.66 4.63
C LEU A 134 -12.92 -3.40 3.90
N SER A 135 -13.57 -2.78 2.91
CA SER A 135 -14.60 -3.43 2.09
C SER A 135 -14.03 -4.39 1.02
N ARG A 136 -12.70 -4.45 0.85
CA ARG A 136 -12.01 -5.24 -0.18
C ARG A 136 -11.32 -6.51 0.33
N TYR A 137 -11.42 -6.82 1.63
CA TYR A 137 -10.91 -8.09 2.14
C TYR A 137 -11.75 -9.29 1.62
N PRO A 138 -11.12 -10.45 1.33
CA PRO A 138 -11.79 -11.56 0.65
C PRO A 138 -12.83 -12.26 1.55
N PRO A 139 -14.03 -12.62 1.02
CA PRO A 139 -15.09 -13.26 1.81
C PRO A 139 -14.83 -14.75 2.11
N ASP A 140 -15.36 -15.23 3.23
CA ASP A 140 -14.85 -16.37 4.00
C ASP A 140 -15.04 -17.78 3.40
N SER A 141 -15.72 -17.93 2.27
CA SER A 141 -16.19 -19.24 1.79
C SER A 141 -15.10 -20.23 1.35
N GLN A 142 -13.82 -19.81 1.31
CA GLN A 142 -12.69 -20.61 0.85
C GLN A 142 -11.80 -21.19 1.97
N TYR A 143 -12.01 -20.85 3.24
CA TYR A 143 -11.08 -21.23 4.33
C TYR A 143 -11.48 -22.49 5.12
N ASN A 144 -12.73 -22.96 5.01
CA ASN A 144 -13.25 -24.06 5.84
C ASN A 144 -12.71 -25.47 5.49
N GLU A 145 -12.05 -25.66 4.35
CA GLU A 145 -11.57 -26.99 3.92
C GLU A 145 -10.22 -27.41 4.53
N TYR A 146 -9.49 -26.51 5.21
CA TYR A 146 -8.09 -26.76 5.64
C TYR A 146 -7.93 -27.38 7.03
N LEU A 147 -9.03 -27.73 7.72
CA LEU A 147 -9.01 -28.34 9.06
C LEU A 147 -9.60 -29.76 9.13
N THR A 148 -10.11 -30.30 8.02
CA THR A 148 -10.73 -31.64 7.95
C THR A 148 -9.98 -32.55 6.96
N PRO A 149 -9.59 -33.77 7.36
CA PRO A 149 -9.05 -34.77 6.43
C PRO A 149 -10.09 -35.11 5.36
N SER A 150 -9.72 -34.96 4.08
CA SER A 150 -10.65 -35.11 2.95
C SER A 150 -10.94 -36.59 2.65
N ASP A 151 -12.19 -37.02 2.83
CA ASP A 151 -12.65 -38.37 2.47
C ASP A 151 -13.35 -38.33 1.08
N PRO A 152 -12.85 -39.04 0.05
CA PRO A 152 -13.18 -38.71 -1.34
C PRO A 152 -14.40 -39.49 -1.89
N ASN A 153 -15.61 -38.95 -1.75
CA ASN A 153 -16.77 -39.38 -2.57
C ASN A 153 -17.94 -38.36 -2.62
N ASN A 154 -18.17 -37.74 -3.79
CA ASN A 154 -19.50 -37.67 -4.41
C ASN A 154 -19.47 -37.15 -5.87
N ASN A 155 -20.43 -37.59 -6.69
CA ASN A 155 -20.59 -37.26 -8.12
C ASN A 155 -22.05 -36.88 -8.47
N SER A 156 -22.26 -35.76 -9.18
CA SER A 156 -23.46 -35.42 -9.98
C SER A 156 -23.23 -34.05 -10.68
N PHE A 157 -23.34 -33.80 -12.00
CA PHE A 157 -24.44 -34.01 -12.99
C PHE A 157 -25.76 -33.34 -12.57
N TYR A 158 -26.52 -32.55 -13.35
CA TYR A 158 -26.72 -32.30 -14.82
C TYR A 158 -27.08 -30.78 -15.03
N ASP A 159 -27.25 -30.10 -16.18
CA ASP A 159 -26.99 -30.23 -17.65
C ASP A 159 -27.07 -28.79 -18.27
N GLU A 160 -26.39 -28.39 -19.35
CA GLU A 160 -26.61 -28.56 -20.82
C GLU A 160 -27.64 -27.58 -21.50
N GLN A 161 -27.40 -27.24 -22.79
CA GLN A 161 -28.26 -26.51 -23.78
C GLN A 161 -28.37 -24.96 -23.63
N SER A 162 -28.50 -24.10 -24.66
CA SER A 162 -28.51 -24.16 -26.16
C SER A 162 -28.24 -22.74 -26.75
N VAL A 163 -27.40 -22.49 -27.78
CA VAL A 163 -27.67 -22.50 -29.27
C VAL A 163 -28.83 -21.54 -29.67
N LYS A 164 -28.77 -20.51 -30.56
CA LYS A 164 -28.03 -20.15 -31.82
C LYS A 164 -28.05 -18.58 -32.12
N PRO A 165 -27.54 -18.03 -33.27
CA PRO A 165 -27.13 -16.60 -33.42
C PRO A 165 -27.69 -15.79 -34.64
N SER A 166 -27.09 -14.60 -34.91
CA SER A 166 -27.07 -13.80 -36.19
C SER A 166 -28.32 -12.98 -36.59
N PRO A 167 -28.23 -12.04 -37.58
CA PRO A 167 -27.14 -11.11 -37.95
C PRO A 167 -27.66 -9.64 -38.20
N GLY A 168 -26.78 -8.68 -38.58
CA GLY A 168 -27.24 -7.43 -39.22
C GLY A 168 -26.23 -6.28 -39.36
N GLU A 169 -25.62 -6.13 -40.54
CA GLU A 169 -25.15 -4.81 -41.05
C GLU A 169 -26.28 -4.15 -41.87
N PRO A 170 -26.21 -2.84 -42.14
CA PRO A 170 -25.65 -2.46 -43.45
C PRO A 170 -24.72 -1.23 -43.44
N GLN A 171 -23.87 -1.16 -44.46
CA GLN A 171 -23.00 -0.02 -44.76
C GLN A 171 -23.77 1.18 -45.32
N GLN A 172 -23.29 2.40 -45.06
CA GLN A 172 -23.39 3.52 -46.01
C GLN A 172 -22.08 4.31 -46.07
N SER A 173 -21.62 4.56 -47.29
CA SER A 173 -20.50 5.43 -47.65
C SER A 173 -21.02 6.81 -48.11
N PHE A 174 -20.19 7.87 -48.07
CA PHE A 174 -20.08 8.84 -49.18
C PHE A 174 -18.86 9.78 -49.07
N GLU A 175 -18.13 9.88 -50.19
CA GLU A 175 -17.30 10.96 -50.77
C GLU A 175 -16.42 11.95 -49.94
N ASN A 176 -15.10 11.76 -50.14
CA ASN A 176 -14.06 12.75 -50.47
C ASN A 176 -14.41 14.26 -50.59
N SER A 177 -13.67 15.10 -49.85
CA SER A 177 -12.82 16.24 -50.32
C SER A 177 -12.35 17.07 -49.10
N SER A 178 -11.29 17.89 -49.11
CA SER A 178 -10.39 18.42 -50.15
C SER A 178 -8.96 18.68 -49.60
N ASN A 179 -7.97 18.88 -50.47
CA ASN A 179 -6.57 19.22 -50.11
C ASN A 179 -6.35 20.75 -50.03
N THR A 180 -5.38 21.22 -49.21
CA THR A 180 -4.39 22.33 -49.46
C THR A 180 -3.62 22.66 -48.14
N PRO A 181 -2.46 23.39 -48.14
CA PRO A 181 -1.18 22.67 -48.21
C PRO A 181 -0.11 23.13 -47.19
N THR A 182 0.44 22.21 -46.40
CA THR A 182 1.56 22.53 -45.48
C THR A 182 2.86 22.73 -46.25
N LYS A 183 3.61 23.80 -45.93
CA LYS A 183 4.92 24.12 -46.53
C LYS A 183 5.99 23.08 -46.14
N PRO A 184 6.99 22.81 -47.00
CA PRO A 184 8.15 22.02 -46.61
C PRO A 184 8.96 22.73 -45.51
N ILE A 185 9.42 21.96 -44.54
CA ILE A 185 10.46 22.39 -43.58
C ILE A 185 11.82 22.27 -44.27
N GLN A 186 12.76 23.12 -43.87
CA GLN A 186 13.98 23.41 -44.63
C GLN A 186 14.91 22.19 -44.81
N GLU A 187 15.40 22.02 -46.04
CA GLU A 187 16.59 21.23 -46.32
C GLU A 187 17.80 21.87 -45.63
N ASN A 188 18.54 21.08 -44.84
CA ASN A 188 19.83 21.48 -44.29
C ASN A 188 20.88 20.43 -44.67
N PHE A 189 21.82 20.86 -45.51
CA PHE A 189 23.20 20.34 -45.65
C PHE A 189 23.41 18.82 -45.51
N PHE A 190 23.29 18.12 -46.65
CA PHE A 190 24.20 17.00 -46.94
C PHE A 190 25.31 17.52 -47.87
N GLU A 191 26.50 17.80 -47.34
CA GLU A 191 27.70 17.96 -48.17
C GLU A 191 28.20 16.59 -48.65
N GLU A 192 28.75 16.55 -49.87
CA GLU A 192 29.06 15.31 -50.57
C GLU A 192 30.26 14.55 -49.97
N SER A 193 29.98 13.55 -49.12
CA SER A 193 30.97 12.56 -48.68
C SER A 193 30.60 11.14 -49.16
N SER A 194 31.05 10.85 -50.39
CA SER A 194 31.34 9.50 -50.93
C SER A 194 30.49 8.31 -50.42
N GLN A 195 29.40 8.01 -51.15
CA GLN A 195 28.78 6.67 -51.19
C GLN A 195 28.47 6.01 -49.84
N MET A 196 27.82 6.74 -48.93
CA MET A 196 27.09 6.08 -47.83
C MET A 196 26.10 5.07 -48.44
N ASN A 197 26.27 3.79 -48.09
CA ASN A 197 25.78 2.67 -48.90
C ASN A 197 24.24 2.69 -49.00
N VAL A 198 23.69 2.56 -50.22
CA VAL A 198 22.24 2.72 -50.49
C VAL A 198 21.39 1.80 -49.60
N THR A 199 21.87 0.59 -49.33
CA THR A 199 21.19 -0.36 -48.42
C THR A 199 21.17 0.12 -46.97
N LEU A 200 22.24 0.79 -46.50
CA LEU A 200 22.30 1.37 -45.15
C LEU A 200 21.32 2.55 -45.04
N ASN A 201 21.31 3.46 -46.01
CA ASN A 201 20.36 4.58 -46.03
C ASN A 201 18.90 4.09 -46.07
N THR A 202 18.65 2.94 -46.72
CA THR A 202 17.34 2.29 -46.72
C THR A 202 16.96 1.78 -45.32
N GLU A 203 17.84 1.06 -44.61
CA GLU A 203 17.58 0.63 -43.22
C GLU A 203 17.37 1.82 -42.29
N LEU A 204 18.21 2.86 -42.36
CA LEU A 204 18.08 4.06 -41.53
C LEU A 204 16.75 4.78 -41.78
N SER A 205 16.28 4.82 -43.04
CA SER A 205 14.97 5.38 -43.40
C SER A 205 13.80 4.54 -42.90
N LEU A 206 13.95 3.21 -42.85
CA LEU A 206 12.95 2.30 -42.27
C LEU A 206 12.89 2.46 -40.74
N ILE A 207 14.05 2.55 -40.07
CA ILE A 207 14.11 2.82 -38.63
C ILE A 207 13.48 4.18 -38.32
N GLN A 208 13.83 5.24 -39.05
CA GLN A 208 13.29 6.59 -38.83
C GLN A 208 11.76 6.70 -38.94
N ARG A 209 11.14 5.79 -39.69
CA ARG A 209 9.69 5.75 -39.89
C ARG A 209 8.92 5.28 -38.65
N GLU A 210 9.55 4.45 -37.82
CA GLU A 210 8.90 3.73 -36.71
C GLU A 210 9.54 4.02 -35.35
N TYR A 211 10.82 4.41 -35.31
CA TYR A 211 11.58 4.68 -34.10
C TYR A 211 12.38 5.99 -34.19
N THR A 212 12.50 6.70 -33.07
CA THR A 212 13.51 7.74 -32.90
C THR A 212 14.89 7.10 -32.79
N TYR A 213 15.91 7.69 -33.40
CA TYR A 213 17.30 7.32 -33.18
C TYR A 213 18.23 8.53 -33.26
N ASP A 214 19.35 8.45 -32.54
CA ASP A 214 20.46 9.40 -32.61
C ASP A 214 21.69 8.73 -33.26
N GLN A 215 22.54 9.50 -33.95
CA GLN A 215 23.84 9.04 -34.42
C GLN A 215 24.90 9.26 -33.33
N ILE A 216 25.70 8.22 -33.03
CA ILE A 216 26.65 8.24 -31.90
C ILE A 216 27.97 8.96 -32.28
N SER A 217 28.31 9.01 -33.56
CA SER A 217 29.52 9.67 -34.06
C SER A 217 29.33 10.25 -35.46
N GLU A 218 30.27 11.08 -35.91
CA GLU A 218 30.36 11.60 -37.28
C GLU A 218 30.42 10.48 -38.34
N LYS A 219 30.77 9.24 -37.94
CA LYS A 219 30.56 8.05 -38.75
C LYS A 219 29.13 7.57 -38.53
N SER A 220 28.28 7.85 -39.51
CA SER A 220 26.85 7.49 -39.61
C SER A 220 26.53 5.98 -39.64
N ALA A 221 27.45 5.13 -39.19
CA ALA A 221 27.28 3.69 -39.04
C ALA A 221 26.93 3.26 -37.59
N GLU A 222 27.09 4.13 -36.58
CA GLU A 222 26.73 3.83 -35.19
C GLU A 222 25.55 4.68 -34.73
N ILE A 223 24.45 4.05 -34.31
CA ILE A 223 23.22 4.72 -33.86
C ILE A 223 22.69 4.18 -32.53
N ASN A 224 22.01 5.02 -31.77
CA ASN A 224 21.21 4.65 -30.60
C ASN A 224 19.72 4.71 -30.97
N ILE A 225 19.02 3.58 -30.93
CA ILE A 225 17.58 3.48 -31.24
C ILE A 225 16.76 3.49 -29.95
N TYR A 226 15.72 4.32 -29.89
CA TYR A 226 14.84 4.45 -28.73
C TYR A 226 13.57 3.61 -28.89
N ILE A 227 13.42 2.57 -28.05
CA ILE A 227 12.26 1.68 -28.03
C ILE A 227 11.41 1.99 -26.79
N THR A 228 10.20 2.53 -26.99
CA THR A 228 9.30 2.95 -25.90
C THR A 228 8.17 1.94 -25.71
N ILE A 229 8.29 1.07 -24.70
CA ILE A 229 7.34 -0.02 -24.44
C ILE A 229 6.12 0.46 -23.65
N THR A 230 6.32 1.46 -22.79
CA THR A 230 5.27 2.09 -21.97
C THR A 230 5.52 3.60 -21.89
N LEU A 231 4.55 4.38 -21.38
CA LEU A 231 4.68 5.83 -21.20
C LEU A 231 5.85 6.23 -20.28
N THR A 232 6.36 5.28 -19.48
CA THR A 232 7.36 5.46 -18.43
C THR A 232 8.66 4.67 -18.66
N LYS A 233 8.72 3.78 -19.66
CA LYS A 233 9.93 2.99 -19.95
C LYS A 233 10.29 2.95 -21.44
N THR A 234 11.34 3.70 -21.77
CA THR A 234 12.12 3.60 -23.00
C THR A 234 13.41 2.82 -22.75
N PHE A 235 13.82 2.01 -23.72
CA PHE A 235 15.10 1.31 -23.76
C PHE A 235 15.93 1.87 -24.93
N ILE A 236 17.23 2.10 -24.69
CA ILE A 236 18.17 2.58 -25.71
C ILE A 236 18.97 1.38 -26.23
N ILE A 237 18.84 1.08 -27.51
CA ILE A 237 19.53 -0.04 -28.18
C ILE A 237 20.57 0.53 -29.14
N GLY A 238 21.85 0.39 -28.82
CA GLY A 238 22.93 0.77 -29.72
C GLY A 238 23.10 -0.24 -30.85
N VAL A 239 23.29 0.21 -32.09
CA VAL A 239 23.51 -0.65 -33.27
C VAL A 239 24.68 -0.13 -34.10
N ASP A 240 25.68 -0.97 -34.32
CA ASP A 240 26.81 -0.73 -35.23
C ASP A 240 26.58 -1.45 -36.57
N PHE A 241 26.50 -0.64 -37.63
CA PHE A 241 26.32 -1.01 -39.03
C PHE A 241 27.62 -1.07 -39.84
N THR A 242 28.81 -0.89 -39.23
CA THR A 242 30.12 -0.84 -39.93
C THR A 242 30.38 -2.07 -40.83
N ASN A 243 29.71 -3.19 -40.56
CA ASN A 243 29.82 -4.43 -41.32
C ASN A 243 28.60 -4.77 -42.21
N TYR A 244 27.56 -3.93 -42.25
CA TYR A 244 26.29 -4.19 -42.96
C TYR A 244 26.51 -4.39 -44.47
N PRO A 245 25.88 -5.38 -45.14
CA PRO A 245 24.78 -6.26 -44.72
C PRO A 245 25.20 -7.56 -43.99
N LYS A 246 26.45 -7.69 -43.53
CA LYS A 246 26.77 -8.73 -42.52
C LYS A 246 26.05 -8.38 -41.20
N LYS A 247 25.96 -9.35 -40.28
CA LYS A 247 25.25 -9.19 -39.00
C LYS A 247 25.76 -7.93 -38.26
N PRO A 248 24.89 -6.93 -37.97
CA PRO A 248 25.27 -5.76 -37.18
C PRO A 248 25.59 -6.14 -35.73
N ILE A 249 26.34 -5.29 -35.02
CA ILE A 249 26.63 -5.50 -33.60
C ILE A 249 25.59 -4.73 -32.78
N PHE A 250 24.87 -5.43 -31.91
CA PHE A 250 23.83 -4.86 -31.06
C PHE A 250 24.29 -4.73 -29.60
N HIS A 251 24.20 -3.51 -29.08
CA HIS A 251 24.54 -3.10 -27.74
C HIS A 251 23.27 -2.96 -26.89
N PHE A 252 22.74 -4.09 -26.41
CA PHE A 252 21.59 -4.10 -25.51
C PHE A 252 21.97 -3.59 -24.09
N PRO A 253 21.11 -2.79 -23.43
CA PRO A 253 21.34 -2.31 -22.08
C PRO A 253 21.18 -3.44 -21.05
N GLN A 254 21.65 -3.21 -19.82
CA GLN A 254 21.76 -4.29 -18.83
C GLN A 254 20.41 -4.76 -18.29
N GLU A 255 19.37 -3.92 -18.23
CA GLU A 255 18.04 -4.39 -17.80
C GLU A 255 17.48 -5.42 -18.81
N VAL A 256 17.54 -5.11 -20.12
CA VAL A 256 17.08 -6.03 -21.19
C VAL A 256 17.83 -7.36 -21.10
N LYS A 257 19.12 -7.35 -20.77
CA LYS A 257 19.94 -8.57 -20.56
C LYS A 257 19.57 -9.35 -19.29
N LYS A 258 19.24 -8.67 -18.18
CA LYS A 258 18.73 -9.32 -16.96
C LYS A 258 17.39 -10.04 -17.20
N LEU A 259 16.60 -9.56 -18.16
CA LEU A 259 15.22 -9.99 -18.40
C LEU A 259 15.09 -11.05 -19.50
N LEU A 260 15.66 -10.80 -20.69
CA LEU A 260 15.53 -11.68 -21.88
C LEU A 260 16.73 -12.62 -22.07
N GLY A 261 17.62 -12.71 -21.07
CA GLY A 261 18.91 -13.36 -21.18
C GLY A 261 19.81 -12.62 -22.18
N ASP A 262 20.59 -13.36 -22.97
CA ASP A 262 21.38 -12.78 -24.05
C ASP A 262 20.53 -12.56 -25.31
N PRO A 263 20.18 -11.31 -25.69
CA PRO A 263 19.28 -11.07 -26.82
C PRO A 263 19.93 -11.41 -28.17
N GLN A 264 21.26 -11.54 -28.25
CA GLN A 264 21.93 -12.05 -29.45
C GLN A 264 21.67 -13.56 -29.69
N LYS A 265 21.14 -14.27 -28.68
CA LYS A 265 20.76 -15.69 -28.72
C LYS A 265 19.25 -15.92 -28.65
N SER A 266 18.51 -15.14 -27.86
CA SER A 266 17.06 -15.30 -27.68
C SER A 266 16.23 -14.69 -28.82
N LEU A 267 16.65 -13.59 -29.45
CA LEU A 267 16.01 -13.07 -30.65
C LEU A 267 16.30 -13.98 -31.86
N ASN A 268 15.25 -14.55 -32.45
CA ASN A 268 15.35 -15.55 -33.49
C ASN A 268 15.94 -14.95 -34.78
N ILE A 269 15.58 -13.72 -35.13
CA ILE A 269 16.05 -13.04 -36.35
C ILE A 269 17.56 -12.77 -36.29
N LEU A 270 18.07 -12.39 -35.10
CA LEU A 270 19.51 -12.27 -34.88
C LEU A 270 20.24 -13.61 -34.88
N ARG A 271 19.57 -14.69 -34.44
CA ARG A 271 20.16 -16.04 -34.41
C ARG A 271 20.25 -16.66 -35.82
N THR A 272 19.31 -16.36 -36.72
CA THR A 272 19.24 -16.92 -38.09
C THR A 272 19.75 -15.99 -39.19
N TRP A 273 20.36 -14.85 -38.83
CA TRP A 273 20.80 -13.80 -39.75
C TRP A 273 21.59 -14.32 -40.96
N ASN A 274 21.12 -14.02 -42.17
CA ASN A 274 21.72 -14.45 -43.43
C ASN A 274 22.24 -13.24 -44.24
N PRO A 275 23.56 -12.99 -44.30
CA PRO A 275 24.11 -11.86 -45.07
C PRO A 275 23.83 -11.85 -46.58
N LYS A 276 23.29 -12.94 -47.16
CA LYS A 276 22.85 -13.00 -48.58
C LYS A 276 21.41 -12.55 -48.79
N LYS A 277 20.61 -12.52 -47.73
CA LYS A 277 19.25 -11.97 -47.68
C LYS A 277 18.99 -11.53 -46.22
N PRO A 278 19.51 -10.37 -45.82
CA PRO A 278 19.22 -9.83 -44.49
C PRO A 278 17.72 -9.59 -44.34
N LEU A 279 17.24 -9.68 -43.10
CA LEU A 279 15.95 -9.11 -42.70
C LEU A 279 16.20 -7.67 -42.26
N HIS A 280 15.15 -6.85 -42.20
CA HIS A 280 15.31 -5.45 -41.83
C HIS A 280 15.64 -5.33 -40.34
N ILE A 281 16.34 -4.27 -39.96
CA ILE A 281 16.64 -4.03 -38.55
C ILE A 281 15.35 -3.76 -37.76
N VAL A 282 14.35 -3.15 -38.40
CA VAL A 282 12.99 -2.99 -37.87
C VAL A 282 12.36 -4.34 -37.46
N ASP A 283 12.54 -5.42 -38.23
CA ASP A 283 12.00 -6.74 -37.88
C ASP A 283 12.57 -7.25 -36.53
N ILE A 284 13.84 -6.95 -36.24
CA ILE A 284 14.53 -7.30 -34.98
C ILE A 284 14.00 -6.45 -33.81
N LEU A 285 13.69 -5.18 -34.07
CA LEU A 285 13.11 -4.27 -33.08
C LEU A 285 11.68 -4.70 -32.74
N HIS A 286 10.84 -5.07 -33.71
CA HIS A 286 9.52 -5.67 -33.48
C HIS A 286 9.59 -6.98 -32.67
N GLU A 287 10.57 -7.86 -32.95
CA GLU A 287 10.76 -9.08 -32.16
C GLU A 287 11.14 -8.76 -30.70
N LEU A 288 11.99 -7.75 -30.48
CA LEU A 288 12.38 -7.28 -29.15
C LEU A 288 11.19 -6.63 -28.41
N GLU A 289 10.44 -5.75 -29.07
CA GLU A 289 9.24 -5.12 -28.49
C GLU A 289 8.19 -6.13 -28.08
N LYS A 290 7.91 -7.12 -28.95
CA LYS A 290 6.99 -8.22 -28.64
C LYS A 290 7.44 -9.01 -27.41
N ASN A 291 8.74 -9.22 -27.25
CA ASN A 291 9.31 -9.91 -26.09
C ASN A 291 9.36 -9.02 -24.83
N LEU A 292 9.31 -7.70 -24.95
CA LEU A 292 9.22 -6.74 -23.84
C LEU A 292 7.78 -6.35 -23.48
N TYR A 293 6.79 -6.60 -24.34
CA TYR A 293 5.40 -6.11 -24.18
C TYR A 293 4.73 -6.53 -22.86
N PHE A 294 5.17 -7.62 -22.23
CA PHE A 294 4.69 -8.05 -20.90
C PHE A 294 4.90 -6.98 -19.80
N PHE A 295 5.82 -6.02 -19.98
CA PHE A 295 5.95 -4.87 -19.09
C PHE A 295 4.68 -4.05 -18.96
N LYS A 296 3.84 -4.00 -20.00
CA LYS A 296 2.55 -3.31 -19.93
C LYS A 296 1.55 -4.03 -19.03
N GLU A 297 1.65 -5.35 -18.90
CA GLU A 297 0.85 -6.14 -17.95
C GLU A 297 1.40 -5.97 -16.51
N ILE A 298 2.73 -5.95 -16.35
CA ILE A 298 3.40 -5.70 -15.06
C ILE A 298 3.13 -4.28 -14.54
N GLU A 299 3.23 -3.24 -15.37
CA GLU A 299 2.90 -1.86 -14.97
C GLU A 299 1.43 -1.71 -14.55
N LEU A 300 0.51 -2.48 -15.15
CA LEU A 300 -0.89 -2.46 -14.76
C LEU A 300 -1.06 -3.10 -13.38
N GLN A 301 -0.40 -4.22 -13.11
CA GLN A 301 -0.38 -4.84 -11.78
C GLN A 301 0.29 -3.95 -10.74
N PHE A 302 1.38 -3.25 -11.06
CA PHE A 302 1.96 -2.24 -10.19
C PHE A 302 0.96 -1.13 -9.88
N LYS A 303 0.27 -0.56 -10.88
CA LYS A 303 -0.73 0.51 -10.67
C LYS A 303 -1.89 0.09 -9.76
N GLU A 304 -2.26 -1.19 -9.75
CA GLU A 304 -3.25 -1.73 -8.81
C GLU A 304 -2.69 -1.84 -7.37
N ILE A 305 -1.44 -2.28 -7.21
CA ILE A 305 -0.76 -2.35 -5.90
C ILE A 305 -0.55 -0.94 -5.33
N THR A 306 0.04 -0.02 -6.11
CA THR A 306 0.39 1.34 -5.69
C THR A 306 -0.83 2.25 -5.53
N GLY A 307 -2.03 1.80 -5.94
CA GLY A 307 -3.29 2.47 -5.67
C GLY A 307 -3.87 2.16 -4.28
N GLU A 308 -3.33 1.17 -3.57
CA GLU A 308 -3.82 0.72 -2.25
C GLU A 308 -2.71 0.66 -1.19
N TYR A 309 -1.44 0.47 -1.59
CA TYR A 309 -0.29 0.30 -0.72
C TYR A 309 0.86 1.24 -1.07
N GLN A 310 1.65 1.64 -0.07
CA GLN A 310 2.94 2.30 -0.28
C GLN A 310 3.99 1.32 -0.78
N TYR A 311 4.98 1.84 -1.52
CA TYR A 311 6.02 1.02 -2.14
C TYR A 311 7.36 1.75 -2.26
N GLU A 312 8.44 0.96 -2.25
CA GLU A 312 9.77 1.38 -2.70
C GLU A 312 10.10 0.63 -4.00
N ALA A 313 10.57 1.35 -5.02
CA ALA A 313 11.05 0.74 -6.26
C ALA A 313 12.41 0.06 -6.03
N VAL A 314 12.54 -1.21 -6.42
CA VAL A 314 13.81 -1.95 -6.29
C VAL A 314 14.76 -1.52 -7.40
N SER A 315 15.76 -0.69 -7.09
CA SER A 315 16.58 0.06 -8.06
C SER A 315 17.28 -0.77 -9.15
N GLU A 316 17.43 -2.08 -8.95
CA GLU A 316 18.07 -3.01 -9.89
C GLU A 316 17.08 -3.95 -10.64
N SER A 317 15.77 -3.83 -10.40
CA SER A 317 14.73 -4.64 -11.03
C SER A 317 13.64 -3.78 -11.67
N LEU A 318 13.16 -4.20 -12.84
CA LEU A 318 11.99 -3.61 -13.48
C LEU A 318 10.69 -4.37 -13.16
N THR A 319 10.79 -5.51 -12.48
CA THR A 319 9.65 -6.40 -12.18
C THR A 319 9.37 -6.54 -10.68
N ALA A 320 10.19 -5.95 -9.80
CA ALA A 320 10.05 -6.07 -8.36
C ALA A 320 9.80 -4.74 -7.64
N LEU A 321 8.91 -4.78 -6.65
CA LEU A 321 8.63 -3.71 -5.68
C LEU A 321 8.84 -4.25 -4.27
N LYS A 322 9.23 -3.36 -3.34
CA LYS A 322 9.02 -3.60 -1.91
C LYS A 322 7.74 -2.88 -1.52
N VAL A 323 6.80 -3.56 -0.87
CA VAL A 323 5.48 -3.02 -0.50
C VAL A 323 5.38 -2.92 1.02
N SER A 324 4.83 -1.81 1.50
CA SER A 324 4.62 -1.52 2.92
C SER A 324 3.18 -1.79 3.34
N ILE A 325 3.00 -2.59 4.39
CA ILE A 325 1.71 -2.86 5.05
C ILE A 325 1.74 -2.15 6.41
N LEU A 326 0.98 -1.07 6.52
CA LEU A 326 0.77 -0.35 7.78
C LEU A 326 -0.42 -0.95 8.52
N THR A 327 -0.19 -1.47 9.73
CA THR A 327 -1.24 -2.05 10.57
C THR A 327 -2.00 -1.04 11.41
N TYR A 328 -3.14 -1.46 11.99
CA TYR A 328 -3.87 -0.70 13.02
C TYR A 328 -3.00 -0.20 14.20
N GLY A 329 -1.91 -0.91 14.54
CA GLY A 329 -0.96 -0.48 15.57
C GLY A 329 0.08 0.55 15.09
N PHE A 330 -0.12 1.13 13.90
CA PHE A 330 0.83 2.01 13.19
C PHE A 330 2.22 1.39 12.95
N LYS A 331 2.32 0.06 13.00
CA LYS A 331 3.54 -0.68 12.67
C LYS A 331 3.55 -1.04 11.18
N ASP A 332 4.59 -0.57 10.50
CA ASP A 332 4.89 -0.88 9.09
C ASP A 332 5.64 -2.20 8.96
N TYR A 333 5.15 -3.08 8.10
CA TYR A 333 5.80 -4.32 7.72
C TYR A 333 6.08 -4.34 6.21
N LYS A 334 7.33 -4.58 5.83
CA LYS A 334 7.77 -4.56 4.42
C LYS A 334 7.90 -5.95 3.84
N LEU A 335 7.33 -6.17 2.66
CA LEU A 335 7.43 -7.42 1.89
C LEU A 335 7.99 -7.17 0.49
N ASN A 336 8.67 -8.14 -0.12
CA ASN A 336 9.21 -8.00 -1.48
C ASN A 336 8.35 -8.82 -2.46
N VAL A 337 7.86 -8.17 -3.53
CA VAL A 337 7.07 -8.75 -4.61
C VAL A 337 7.88 -8.68 -5.91
N ASP A 338 8.06 -9.80 -6.63
CA ASP A 338 8.64 -9.83 -7.98
C ASP A 338 7.67 -10.47 -8.98
N LEU A 339 7.33 -9.73 -10.03
CA LEU A 339 6.41 -10.07 -11.11
C LEU A 339 7.10 -10.68 -12.34
N LYS A 340 8.39 -11.00 -12.24
CA LYS A 340 9.17 -11.74 -13.25
C LYS A 340 8.47 -12.99 -13.79
N THR A 341 7.63 -13.64 -12.99
CA THR A 341 6.88 -14.86 -13.31
C THR A 341 5.52 -14.62 -13.98
N TYR A 342 5.04 -13.37 -14.04
CA TYR A 342 3.73 -13.01 -14.58
C TYR A 342 3.56 -13.50 -16.03
N PRO A 343 2.42 -14.11 -16.43
CA PRO A 343 1.12 -14.14 -15.75
C PRO A 343 0.90 -15.28 -14.73
N ASN A 344 1.95 -16.02 -14.36
CA ASN A 344 1.90 -17.00 -13.27
C ASN A 344 2.00 -16.28 -11.90
N PRO A 345 1.82 -16.97 -10.75
CA PRO A 345 1.88 -16.34 -9.44
C PRO A 345 3.19 -15.56 -9.20
N PRO A 346 3.13 -14.43 -8.49
CA PRO A 346 4.31 -13.61 -8.17
C PRO A 346 5.26 -14.33 -7.20
N ILE A 347 6.54 -13.96 -7.21
CA ILE A 347 7.47 -14.37 -6.17
C ILE A 347 7.34 -13.37 -5.02
N ILE A 348 6.78 -13.79 -3.89
CA ILE A 348 6.62 -12.96 -2.69
C ILE A 348 7.47 -13.50 -1.55
N ASN A 349 8.40 -12.67 -1.07
CA ASN A 349 9.32 -13.00 0.02
C ASN A 349 8.98 -12.17 1.27
N PHE A 350 8.59 -12.86 2.35
CA PHE A 350 8.40 -12.27 3.67
C PHE A 350 9.74 -11.97 4.37
N THR A 351 9.76 -10.96 5.24
CA THR A 351 10.81 -10.83 6.26
C THR A 351 10.65 -11.93 7.31
N SER A 352 11.71 -12.23 8.07
CA SER A 352 11.62 -13.22 9.17
C SER A 352 10.55 -12.87 10.21
N GLU A 353 10.32 -11.57 10.42
CA GLU A 353 9.26 -11.05 11.30
C GLU A 353 7.85 -11.31 10.73
N LEU A 354 7.60 -10.97 9.46
CA LEU A 354 6.34 -11.31 8.80
C LEU A 354 6.09 -12.82 8.76
N GLN A 355 7.13 -13.62 8.53
CA GLN A 355 7.02 -15.08 8.49
C GLN A 355 6.61 -15.66 9.86
N GLN A 356 7.11 -15.09 10.96
CA GLN A 356 6.73 -15.46 12.33
C GLN A 356 5.32 -14.98 12.68
N LEU A 357 4.93 -13.77 12.24
CA LEU A 357 3.63 -13.18 12.50
C LEU A 357 2.49 -13.91 11.75
N ILE A 358 2.69 -14.21 10.47
CA ILE A 358 1.67 -14.85 9.62
C ILE A 358 1.63 -16.37 9.88
N ASN A 359 2.79 -17.00 10.09
CA ASN A 359 2.96 -18.43 10.36
C ASN A 359 2.33 -19.38 9.29
N ILE A 360 2.10 -18.88 8.07
CA ILE A 360 1.61 -19.62 6.90
C ILE A 360 2.57 -19.31 5.73
N PRO A 361 2.97 -20.29 4.89
CA PRO A 361 3.80 -20.03 3.72
C PRO A 361 2.97 -19.40 2.59
N THR A 362 3.58 -18.53 1.78
CA THR A 362 2.87 -17.74 0.74
C THR A 362 2.15 -18.61 -0.30
N THR A 363 2.60 -19.85 -0.51
CA THR A 363 1.98 -20.85 -1.38
C THR A 363 0.66 -21.42 -0.86
N GLU A 364 0.35 -21.23 0.42
CA GLU A 364 -0.88 -21.74 1.05
C GLU A 364 -2.01 -20.70 1.12
N LEU A 365 -1.74 -19.44 0.79
CA LEU A 365 -2.74 -18.38 0.66
C LEU A 365 -3.81 -18.74 -0.39
N ALA A 366 -5.07 -18.43 -0.11
CA ALA A 366 -6.20 -18.77 -0.97
C ALA A 366 -6.10 -18.10 -2.34
N SER A 367 -5.71 -16.81 -2.37
CA SER A 367 -5.42 -16.02 -3.57
C SER A 367 -4.27 -16.58 -4.42
N PHE A 368 -3.33 -17.31 -3.80
CA PHE A 368 -2.17 -17.93 -4.46
C PHE A 368 -2.52 -19.33 -4.98
N LYS A 369 -3.22 -20.15 -4.18
CA LYS A 369 -3.76 -21.46 -4.59
C LYS A 369 -4.73 -21.34 -5.77
N ASN A 370 -5.65 -20.36 -5.70
CA ASN A 370 -6.69 -20.13 -6.69
C ASN A 370 -6.24 -19.16 -7.81
N TRP A 371 -4.95 -19.10 -8.11
CA TRP A 371 -4.40 -18.20 -9.14
C TRP A 371 -4.78 -18.64 -10.56
N ILE A 372 -5.45 -17.75 -11.30
CA ILE A 372 -5.83 -17.95 -12.69
C ILE A 372 -5.04 -16.96 -13.55
N ASN A 373 -4.12 -17.47 -14.38
CA ASN A 373 -3.26 -16.65 -15.24
C ASN A 373 -4.04 -15.60 -16.04
N LYS A 374 -3.57 -14.34 -15.99
CA LYS A 374 -4.19 -13.14 -16.59
C LYS A 374 -5.60 -12.77 -16.09
N LYS A 375 -6.15 -13.42 -15.05
CA LYS A 375 -7.40 -13.02 -14.38
C LYS A 375 -7.19 -12.63 -12.92
N SER A 376 -6.41 -13.42 -12.17
CA SER A 376 -6.01 -13.08 -10.81
C SER A 376 -5.09 -11.87 -10.82
N LYS A 377 -5.20 -11.05 -9.77
CA LYS A 377 -4.40 -9.83 -9.58
C LYS A 377 -3.47 -10.01 -8.39
N VAL A 378 -2.28 -9.43 -8.49
CA VAL A 378 -1.26 -9.48 -7.42
C VAL A 378 -1.76 -8.79 -6.15
N VAL A 379 -2.52 -7.70 -6.28
CA VAL A 379 -3.04 -6.93 -5.15
C VAL A 379 -3.94 -7.76 -4.22
N GLU A 380 -4.66 -8.76 -4.74
CA GLU A 380 -5.51 -9.64 -3.91
C GLU A 380 -4.67 -10.49 -2.93
N ILE A 381 -3.47 -10.93 -3.35
CA ILE A 381 -2.54 -11.65 -2.47
C ILE A 381 -2.01 -10.70 -1.39
N ILE A 382 -1.72 -9.44 -1.75
CA ILE A 382 -1.27 -8.43 -0.79
C ILE A 382 -2.39 -8.08 0.21
N ARG A 383 -3.66 -8.04 -0.21
CA ARG A 383 -4.80 -7.90 0.70
C ARG A 383 -4.94 -9.06 1.68
N GLU A 384 -4.80 -10.30 1.21
CA GLU A 384 -4.83 -11.48 2.09
C GLU A 384 -3.68 -11.45 3.11
N ILE A 385 -2.47 -11.09 2.68
CA ILE A 385 -1.32 -10.86 3.57
C ILE A 385 -1.61 -9.73 4.56
N SER A 386 -2.14 -8.59 4.10
CA SER A 386 -2.49 -7.43 4.93
C SER A 386 -3.49 -7.79 6.03
N TRP A 387 -4.53 -8.55 5.69
CA TRP A 387 -5.52 -9.04 6.64
C TRP A 387 -4.91 -9.97 7.70
N LEU A 388 -4.08 -10.93 7.29
CA LEU A 388 -3.37 -11.83 8.22
C LEU A 388 -2.42 -11.05 9.16
N VAL A 389 -1.73 -10.03 8.64
CA VAL A 389 -0.80 -9.18 9.39
C VAL A 389 -1.54 -8.29 10.39
N ASP A 390 -2.66 -7.68 10.01
CA ASP A 390 -3.53 -6.91 10.93
C ASP A 390 -4.12 -7.82 12.02
N LYS A 391 -4.75 -8.93 11.63
CA LYS A 391 -5.38 -9.90 12.55
C LYS A 391 -4.38 -10.43 13.58
N ASN A 392 -3.23 -10.93 13.13
CA ASN A 392 -2.28 -11.55 14.04
C ASN A 392 -1.55 -10.48 14.89
N SER A 393 -1.36 -9.25 14.38
CA SER A 393 -0.87 -8.12 15.20
C SER A 393 -1.88 -7.74 16.29
N ARG A 394 -3.18 -7.71 15.98
CA ARG A 394 -4.26 -7.43 16.93
C ARG A 394 -4.32 -8.49 18.04
N ILE A 395 -4.32 -9.77 17.65
CA ILE A 395 -4.36 -10.89 18.59
C ILE A 395 -3.15 -10.87 19.52
N ASN A 396 -1.93 -10.68 18.99
CA ASN A 396 -0.72 -10.60 19.81
C ASN A 396 -0.73 -9.39 20.76
N PHE A 397 -1.19 -8.22 20.31
CA PHE A 397 -1.32 -7.03 21.16
C PHE A 397 -2.25 -7.26 22.35
N GLU A 398 -3.44 -7.83 22.11
CA GLU A 398 -4.39 -8.14 23.19
C GLU A 398 -3.88 -9.22 24.14
N ILE A 399 -3.19 -10.23 23.60
CA ILE A 399 -2.52 -11.27 24.39
C ILE A 399 -1.46 -10.66 25.33
N ASP A 400 -0.58 -9.80 24.83
CA ASP A 400 0.49 -9.23 25.66
C ASP A 400 -0.08 -8.26 26.71
N LEU A 401 -1.03 -7.41 26.32
CA LEU A 401 -1.70 -6.49 27.23
C LEU A 401 -2.50 -7.23 28.32
N LEU A 402 -3.08 -8.40 28.01
CA LEU A 402 -3.74 -9.26 29.01
C LEU A 402 -2.75 -10.00 29.93
N LYS A 403 -1.56 -10.40 29.45
CA LYS A 403 -0.52 -11.01 30.32
C LYS A 403 -0.04 -10.05 31.40
N ASP A 404 0.12 -8.77 31.07
CA ASP A 404 0.56 -7.73 32.01
C ASP A 404 -0.43 -7.55 33.18
N HIS A 405 -1.73 -7.78 32.95
CA HIS A 405 -2.78 -7.69 33.96
C HIS A 405 -3.10 -9.03 34.64
N TYR A 406 -3.02 -10.16 33.93
CA TYR A 406 -3.45 -11.48 34.39
C TYR A 406 -2.32 -12.52 34.28
N LYS A 407 -1.70 -12.84 35.42
CA LYS A 407 -0.57 -13.78 35.51
C LYS A 407 -0.89 -15.21 35.10
N ASP A 408 -2.13 -15.64 35.34
CA ASP A 408 -2.63 -16.99 35.07
C ASP A 408 -3.42 -17.00 33.74
N MET A 409 -2.79 -16.50 32.67
CA MET A 409 -3.34 -16.42 31.31
C MET A 409 -2.58 -17.36 30.36
N LYS A 410 -3.31 -18.02 29.44
CA LYS A 410 -2.76 -18.92 28.42
C LYS A 410 -3.48 -18.69 27.09
N TYR A 411 -2.73 -18.65 26.00
CA TYR A 411 -3.27 -18.65 24.64
C TYR A 411 -2.83 -19.90 23.89
N ASP A 412 -3.78 -20.57 23.25
CA ASP A 412 -3.57 -21.68 22.33
C ASP A 412 -3.83 -21.19 20.89
N PRO A 413 -2.78 -21.06 20.04
CA PRO A 413 -2.92 -20.61 18.67
C PRO A 413 -3.60 -21.64 17.75
N ILE A 414 -3.58 -22.93 18.09
CA ILE A 414 -4.15 -24.00 17.25
C ILE A 414 -5.67 -23.90 17.25
N TYR A 415 -6.25 -23.68 18.43
CA TYR A 415 -7.69 -23.51 18.61
C TYR A 415 -8.12 -22.04 18.69
N SER A 416 -7.19 -21.09 18.47
CA SER A 416 -7.39 -19.65 18.67
C SER A 416 -8.12 -19.32 19.99
N THR A 417 -7.77 -20.08 21.04
CA THR A 417 -8.48 -20.09 22.33
C THR A 417 -7.62 -19.41 23.39
N LEU A 418 -8.21 -18.45 24.09
CA LEU A 418 -7.60 -17.69 25.18
C LEU A 418 -8.26 -18.10 26.51
N CYS A 419 -7.48 -18.61 27.46
CA CYS A 419 -7.93 -18.90 28.82
C CYS A 419 -7.37 -17.86 29.80
N VAL A 420 -8.24 -17.24 30.61
CA VAL A 420 -7.88 -16.20 31.59
C VAL A 420 -8.48 -16.54 32.95
N ASN A 421 -7.63 -16.64 33.97
CA ASN A 421 -8.06 -16.85 35.35
C ASN A 421 -8.05 -15.51 36.12
N MET A 422 -9.21 -15.05 36.57
CA MET A 422 -9.38 -13.81 37.34
C MET A 422 -9.81 -14.11 38.78
N LYS A 423 -9.26 -13.37 39.76
CA LYS A 423 -9.66 -13.49 41.18
C LYS A 423 -10.53 -12.29 41.57
N GLY A 424 -11.81 -12.54 41.83
CA GLY A 424 -12.77 -11.56 42.32
C GLY A 424 -12.92 -11.65 43.82
N LYS A 425 -12.67 -10.54 44.53
CA LYS A 425 -12.73 -10.48 46.00
C LYS A 425 -14.10 -10.05 46.48
N MET A 426 -14.90 -11.00 46.97
CA MET A 426 -16.17 -10.69 47.64
C MET A 426 -15.95 -10.22 49.08
N LYS A 427 -17.01 -9.69 49.70
CA LYS A 427 -17.00 -9.25 51.11
C LYS A 427 -16.82 -10.39 52.12
N THR A 428 -16.90 -11.65 51.68
CA THR A 428 -16.85 -12.85 52.52
C THR A 428 -15.82 -13.89 52.04
N GLU A 429 -15.57 -14.02 50.73
CA GLU A 429 -14.72 -15.05 50.14
C GLU A 429 -13.93 -14.51 48.92
N ASP A 430 -12.79 -15.14 48.60
CA ASP A 430 -12.04 -14.87 47.36
C ASP A 430 -12.44 -15.90 46.29
N LEU A 431 -13.28 -15.50 45.33
CA LEU A 431 -13.71 -16.36 44.22
C LEU A 431 -12.71 -16.27 43.06
N THR A 432 -12.41 -17.41 42.43
CA THR A 432 -11.67 -17.45 41.16
C THR A 432 -12.64 -17.78 40.03
N PHE A 433 -12.56 -17.03 38.94
CA PHE A 433 -13.32 -17.21 37.72
C PHE A 433 -12.35 -17.63 36.62
N GLU A 434 -12.57 -18.80 36.02
CA GLU A 434 -11.85 -19.24 34.83
C GLU A 434 -12.71 -18.95 33.59
N PHE A 435 -12.16 -18.16 32.68
CA PHE A 435 -12.80 -17.77 31.42
C PHE A 435 -12.08 -18.41 30.24
N GLN A 436 -12.85 -18.93 29.29
CA GLN A 436 -12.38 -19.36 27.98
C GLN A 436 -13.02 -18.46 26.92
N ILE A 437 -12.18 -17.79 26.13
CA ILE A 437 -12.58 -16.94 25.00
C ILE A 437 -12.10 -17.61 23.72
N ILE A 438 -13.00 -17.88 22.80
CA ILE A 438 -12.71 -18.49 21.50
C ILE A 438 -12.76 -17.40 20.44
N LEU A 439 -11.60 -17.12 19.83
CA LEU A 439 -11.47 -16.08 18.80
C LEU A 439 -11.89 -16.66 17.43
N PRO A 440 -12.91 -16.12 16.76
CA PRO A 440 -13.32 -16.58 15.44
C PRO A 440 -12.26 -16.32 14.37
N VAL A 441 -12.35 -17.03 13.25
CA VAL A 441 -11.46 -16.81 12.09
C VAL A 441 -11.50 -15.34 11.61
N GLU A 442 -12.67 -14.70 11.71
CA GLU A 442 -12.93 -13.29 11.36
C GLU A 442 -12.52 -12.27 12.45
N TYR A 443 -11.90 -12.66 13.57
CA TYR A 443 -11.57 -11.74 14.67
C TYR A 443 -10.63 -10.59 14.21
N PRO A 444 -10.86 -9.31 14.59
CA PRO A 444 -11.89 -8.79 15.50
C PRO A 444 -13.21 -8.39 14.81
N MET A 445 -13.37 -8.58 13.49
CA MET A 445 -14.60 -8.21 12.77
C MET A 445 -15.83 -8.95 13.29
N LYS A 446 -15.63 -10.15 13.83
CA LYS A 446 -16.64 -10.98 14.47
C LYS A 446 -16.43 -11.09 15.97
N ILE A 447 -17.55 -11.06 16.69
CA ILE A 447 -17.64 -11.17 18.14
C ILE A 447 -17.00 -12.50 18.60
N PRO A 448 -16.09 -12.49 19.60
CA PRO A 448 -15.54 -13.72 20.18
C PRO A 448 -16.54 -14.39 21.12
N GLU A 449 -16.50 -15.72 21.21
CA GLU A 449 -17.37 -16.49 22.10
C GLU A 449 -16.72 -16.64 23.49
N ILE A 450 -17.39 -16.16 24.55
CA ILE A 450 -16.92 -16.35 25.93
C ILE A 450 -17.68 -17.46 26.67
N LYS A 451 -16.94 -18.26 27.44
CA LYS A 451 -17.43 -19.34 28.30
C LYS A 451 -16.83 -19.17 29.70
N VAL A 452 -17.66 -19.31 30.72
CA VAL A 452 -17.20 -19.45 32.12
C VAL A 452 -17.03 -20.93 32.39
N LEU A 453 -15.82 -21.36 32.77
CA LEU A 453 -15.51 -22.78 32.97
C LEU A 453 -15.86 -23.27 34.38
N ASN A 454 -15.87 -22.38 35.38
CA ASN A 454 -16.16 -22.73 36.76
C ASN A 454 -17.67 -22.87 37.01
N GLU A 455 -18.07 -24.00 37.59
CA GLU A 455 -19.45 -24.20 38.02
C GLU A 455 -19.73 -23.43 39.33
N PHE A 456 -20.85 -22.71 39.35
CA PHE A 456 -21.34 -22.01 40.53
C PHE A 456 -22.19 -22.97 41.37
N GLU A 457 -21.56 -23.83 42.18
CA GLU A 457 -22.22 -24.90 42.95
C GLU A 457 -23.23 -24.42 44.02
N LEU A 458 -23.21 -23.14 44.39
CA LEU A 458 -24.04 -22.57 45.46
C LEU A 458 -25.09 -21.60 44.92
N GLU A 459 -26.34 -21.71 45.40
CA GLU A 459 -27.45 -20.79 45.08
C GLU A 459 -27.10 -19.32 45.35
N THR A 460 -26.26 -19.05 46.36
CA THR A 460 -25.74 -17.71 46.69
C THR A 460 -24.96 -17.05 45.55
N HIS A 461 -24.53 -17.82 44.56
CA HIS A 461 -23.77 -17.33 43.40
C HIS A 461 -24.62 -17.13 42.13
N GLU A 462 -25.90 -17.52 42.11
CA GLU A 462 -26.77 -17.29 40.93
C GLU A 462 -26.84 -15.82 40.53
N LYS A 463 -26.91 -14.91 41.52
CA LYS A 463 -26.91 -13.47 41.23
C LYS A 463 -25.60 -13.03 40.58
N ILE A 464 -24.45 -13.50 41.09
CA ILE A 464 -23.13 -13.18 40.54
C ILE A 464 -23.05 -13.67 39.09
N LYS A 465 -23.47 -14.91 38.85
CA LYS A 465 -23.55 -15.53 37.52
C LYS A 465 -24.40 -14.68 36.58
N LYS A 466 -25.57 -14.21 37.01
CA LYS A 466 -26.46 -13.36 36.19
C LYS A 466 -25.86 -11.97 35.93
N ASP A 467 -25.35 -11.30 36.96
CA ASP A 467 -24.75 -9.96 36.82
C ASP A 467 -23.51 -10.01 35.89
N LEU A 468 -22.75 -11.12 35.92
CA LEU A 468 -21.65 -11.43 34.99
C LEU A 468 -22.11 -11.67 33.55
N TYR A 469 -23.16 -12.46 33.31
CA TYR A 469 -23.69 -12.66 31.96
C TYR A 469 -24.32 -11.39 31.38
N ASN A 470 -25.04 -10.59 32.17
CA ASN A 470 -25.53 -9.28 31.72
C ASN A 470 -24.34 -8.39 31.27
N SER A 471 -23.23 -8.43 32.01
CA SER A 471 -22.02 -7.66 31.69
C SER A 471 -21.34 -8.13 30.39
N PHE A 472 -21.47 -9.42 30.04
CA PHE A 472 -21.04 -9.94 28.74
C PHE A 472 -21.97 -9.47 27.62
N ASP A 473 -23.29 -9.61 27.81
CA ASP A 473 -24.30 -9.21 26.83
C ASP A 473 -24.18 -7.70 26.53
N ASP A 474 -24.11 -6.84 27.56
CA ASP A 474 -23.94 -5.39 27.41
C ASP A 474 -22.68 -5.04 26.61
N PHE A 475 -21.54 -5.68 26.89
CA PHE A 475 -20.28 -5.44 26.17
C PHE A 475 -20.30 -5.95 24.72
N PHE A 476 -20.89 -7.12 24.46
CA PHE A 476 -20.89 -7.72 23.13
C PHE A 476 -22.01 -7.20 22.21
N ASN A 477 -23.10 -6.66 22.76
CA ASN A 477 -24.12 -5.93 21.97
C ASN A 477 -23.53 -4.71 21.25
N ASP A 478 -22.59 -4.01 21.90
CA ASP A 478 -21.84 -2.87 21.33
C ASP A 478 -20.48 -3.29 20.72
N TRP A 479 -20.27 -4.57 20.40
CA TRP A 479 -19.01 -5.04 19.82
C TRP A 479 -18.74 -4.41 18.44
N THR A 480 -17.53 -3.86 18.28
CA THR A 480 -17.00 -3.37 17.02
C THR A 480 -15.62 -3.97 16.76
N PRO A 481 -15.08 -3.92 15.52
CA PRO A 481 -13.70 -4.35 15.24
C PRO A 481 -12.62 -3.59 16.02
N PHE A 482 -12.99 -2.52 16.73
CA PHE A 482 -12.10 -1.70 17.55
C PHE A 482 -12.12 -2.09 19.04
N SER A 483 -13.15 -2.81 19.51
CA SER A 483 -13.34 -3.21 20.92
C SER A 483 -12.26 -4.20 21.39
N TYR A 484 -11.67 -4.00 22.57
CA TYR A 484 -10.61 -4.88 23.11
C TYR A 484 -11.14 -5.76 24.23
N LEU A 485 -10.64 -7.00 24.34
CA LEU A 485 -11.00 -7.93 25.41
C LEU A 485 -10.60 -7.42 26.80
N ILE A 486 -9.56 -6.59 26.92
CA ILE A 486 -9.24 -5.94 28.20
C ILE A 486 -10.37 -5.05 28.71
N ASP A 487 -11.17 -4.44 27.83
CA ASP A 487 -12.27 -3.55 28.24
C ASP A 487 -13.40 -4.36 28.88
N LEU A 488 -13.67 -5.57 28.38
CA LEU A 488 -14.56 -6.55 29.02
C LEU A 488 -14.03 -6.94 30.42
N PHE A 489 -12.76 -7.32 30.53
CA PHE A 489 -12.15 -7.69 31.80
C PHE A 489 -12.13 -6.53 32.81
N ASN A 490 -11.89 -5.30 32.35
CA ASN A 490 -12.00 -4.06 33.14
C ASN A 490 -13.44 -3.68 33.52
N LEU A 491 -14.45 -4.22 32.84
CA LEU A 491 -15.86 -4.00 33.14
C LEU A 491 -16.32 -4.97 34.23
N ILE A 492 -15.98 -6.26 34.11
CA ILE A 492 -16.32 -7.29 35.11
C ILE A 492 -15.46 -7.27 36.38
N SER A 493 -14.42 -6.43 36.44
CA SER A 493 -13.57 -6.24 37.62
C SER A 493 -14.00 -5.10 38.57
N LYS A 494 -15.15 -4.47 38.32
CA LYS A 494 -15.67 -3.29 39.06
C LYS A 494 -16.83 -3.65 40.00
#